data_AF-A0A7Y2I681-F1
#
_entry.id   AF-A0A7Y2I681-F1
#
_cell.length_a   1.000
_cell.length_b   1.000
_cell.length_c   1.000
_cell.angle_alpha   90.00
_cell.angle_beta   90.00
_cell.angle_gamma   90.00
#
_symmetry.space_group_name_H-M   'P 1'
#
loop_
_entity.id
_entity.type
_entity.pdbx_description
1 polymer ?
#
loop_
_entity_poly.entity_id
_entity_poly.type
_entity_poly.pdbx_seq_one_letter_code
_entity_poly.pdbx_strand_id
1 'polypeptide(L)'
;MARYILVGCAVYALFTGSTISLASFTSDFATSDECMFCHTSGGSALRDGEGNSLSIADDWSSTMMGNSFRDPFFRAKLESEVARTPQLTAAIEDKCLTCHAPMARTQAISNGTGSYSLSQAETTVFASDGVSCTLCHQIQKDGLGNDSSFSGNYNIGEERKMFGPYKQVFVNPMINHVDYLPTYGEQVDQPGFCATCHTLFTPIVAEDGHIIGEFPEQTPYLEWLNSSYASSENYRSCQDCHMPRIDERVKISNRPPWYQETQSPFWKHHFTGGNVFILEMLKNNRQRLGSPVPEALFEKTIERTEGRLNQEAAEISVVRVKRDNNRLQVDVRVTNQTGHKFPTGFPSRRAWLHIEATDYQKRTIFESGRYTPEGEIAGLG
;
A
#
# COMPACT_ATOMS: atom_id res chain seq x y z
N MET A 1 -6.91 71.98 10.76
CA MET A 1 -6.47 70.66 11.26
C MET A 1 -7.42 69.61 10.69
N ALA A 2 -6.97 68.93 9.65
CA ALA A 2 -7.80 68.06 8.81
C ALA A 2 -7.98 66.68 9.45
N ARG A 3 -9.23 66.20 9.44
CA ARG A 3 -9.62 64.83 9.82
C ARG A 3 -9.33 63.91 8.64
N TYR A 4 -8.51 62.87 8.83
CA TYR A 4 -8.29 61.83 7.84
C TYR A 4 -9.37 60.74 7.97
N ILE A 5 -10.05 60.48 6.87
CA ILE A 5 -11.02 59.38 6.69
C ILE A 5 -10.23 58.16 6.22
N LEU A 6 -10.30 57.07 6.98
CA LEU A 6 -9.82 55.75 6.59
C LEU A 6 -10.82 55.13 5.61
N VAL A 7 -10.45 55.05 4.34
CA VAL A 7 -11.18 54.26 3.33
C VAL A 7 -10.63 52.85 3.36
N GLY A 8 -11.36 51.92 3.98
CA GLY A 8 -11.06 50.49 3.92
C GLY A 8 -11.39 49.95 2.54
N CYS A 9 -10.36 49.55 1.79
CA CYS A 9 -10.53 48.81 0.55
C CYS A 9 -10.69 47.32 0.90
N ALA A 10 -11.93 46.84 0.96
CA ALA A 10 -12.24 45.43 1.09
C ALA A 10 -11.94 44.74 -0.25
N VAL A 11 -10.80 44.05 -0.33
CA VAL A 11 -10.52 43.13 -1.44
C VAL A 11 -11.39 41.89 -1.22
N TYR A 12 -12.55 41.86 -1.86
CA TYR A 12 -13.30 40.62 -2.08
C TYR A 12 -12.48 39.76 -3.05
N ALA A 13 -11.68 38.84 -2.51
CA ALA A 13 -11.17 37.72 -3.28
C ALA A 13 -12.38 36.83 -3.62
N LEU A 14 -12.95 37.04 -4.80
CA LEU A 14 -13.81 36.07 -5.44
C LEU A 14 -12.95 34.83 -5.72
N PHE A 15 -13.00 33.85 -4.81
CA PHE A 15 -12.64 32.47 -5.14
C PHE A 15 -13.67 31.99 -6.15
N THR A 16 -13.43 32.27 -7.42
CA THR A 16 -14.00 31.45 -8.49
C THR A 16 -13.35 30.08 -8.32
N GLY A 17 -14.11 29.15 -7.75
CA GLY A 17 -13.76 27.75 -7.76
C GLY A 17 -13.55 27.33 -9.20
N SER A 18 -12.30 27.37 -9.65
CA SER A 18 -11.87 26.68 -10.83
C SER A 18 -11.93 25.21 -10.45
N THR A 19 -13.08 24.59 -10.68
CA THR A 19 -13.14 23.15 -10.83
C THR A 19 -12.21 22.84 -11.99
N ILE A 20 -10.94 22.58 -11.69
CA ILE A 20 -10.06 21.90 -12.64
C ILE A 20 -10.83 20.63 -12.97
N SER A 21 -11.33 20.53 -14.19
CA SER A 21 -11.82 19.27 -14.72
C SER A 21 -10.58 18.37 -14.77
N LEU A 22 -10.36 17.64 -13.69
CA LEU A 22 -9.28 16.69 -13.60
C LEU A 22 -9.67 15.55 -14.52
N ALA A 23 -8.88 15.32 -15.57
CA ALA A 23 -9.16 14.27 -16.52
C ALA A 23 -9.17 12.92 -15.79
N SER A 24 -10.30 12.22 -15.78
CA SER A 24 -10.42 10.85 -15.24
C SER A 24 -9.71 9.81 -16.12
N PHE A 25 -9.31 10.19 -17.33
CA PHE A 25 -8.72 9.32 -18.34
C PHE A 25 -7.44 9.92 -18.92
N THR A 26 -6.49 9.06 -19.25
CA THR A 26 -5.34 9.33 -20.10
C THR A 26 -5.32 8.32 -21.27
N SER A 27 -4.26 8.29 -22.08
CA SER A 27 -4.13 7.25 -23.12
C SER A 27 -4.08 5.85 -22.52
N ASP A 28 -3.48 5.71 -21.34
CA ASP A 28 -3.14 4.41 -20.76
C ASP A 28 -3.91 4.08 -19.47
N PHE A 29 -4.48 5.09 -18.78
CA PHE A 29 -5.06 4.91 -17.45
C PHE A 29 -6.45 5.54 -17.31
N ALA A 30 -7.21 5.00 -16.35
CA ALA A 30 -8.40 5.63 -15.80
C ALA A 30 -8.29 5.65 -14.28
N THR A 31 -8.81 6.70 -13.63
CA THR A 31 -8.83 6.81 -12.17
C THR A 31 -9.74 5.76 -11.53
N SER A 32 -9.54 5.48 -10.25
CA SER A 32 -10.35 4.49 -9.51
C SER A 32 -11.82 4.83 -9.52
N ASP A 33 -12.19 6.12 -9.50
CA ASP A 33 -13.59 6.58 -9.45
C ASP A 33 -14.44 6.00 -10.59
N GLU A 34 -13.87 5.84 -11.77
CA GLU A 34 -14.53 5.23 -12.93
C GLU A 34 -14.80 3.72 -12.71
N CYS A 35 -13.97 3.05 -11.90
CA CYS A 35 -14.17 1.66 -11.52
C CYS A 35 -15.20 1.53 -10.36
N MET A 36 -15.23 2.51 -9.44
CA MET A 36 -16.10 2.51 -8.26
C MET A 36 -17.58 2.50 -8.62
N PHE A 37 -17.94 3.05 -9.79
CA PHE A 37 -19.31 3.04 -10.29
C PHE A 37 -19.92 1.63 -10.35
N CYS A 38 -19.09 0.64 -10.70
CA CYS A 38 -19.48 -0.76 -10.89
C CYS A 38 -19.02 -1.69 -9.75
N HIS A 39 -17.92 -1.35 -9.07
CA HIS A 39 -17.22 -2.23 -8.13
C HIS A 39 -17.39 -1.84 -6.65
N THR A 40 -18.51 -1.20 -6.34
CA THR A 40 -19.01 -0.94 -4.98
C THR A 40 -20.22 -1.82 -4.65
N SER A 41 -20.43 -2.14 -3.37
CA SER A 41 -21.60 -2.95 -2.97
C SER A 41 -22.92 -2.26 -3.29
N GLY A 42 -23.84 -2.99 -3.91
CA GLY A 42 -25.13 -2.46 -4.34
C GLY A 42 -26.15 -3.56 -4.61
N GLY A 43 -27.32 -3.50 -3.97
CA GLY A 43 -28.27 -4.61 -3.97
C GLY A 43 -27.59 -5.89 -3.42
N SER A 44 -27.65 -6.98 -4.20
CA SER A 44 -26.96 -8.25 -3.92
C SER A 44 -25.52 -8.32 -4.44
N ALA A 45 -25.04 -7.32 -5.17
CA ALA A 45 -23.68 -7.32 -5.70
C ALA A 45 -22.65 -6.97 -4.63
N LEU A 46 -21.49 -7.64 -4.72
CA LEU A 46 -20.34 -7.48 -3.83
C LEU A 46 -20.79 -7.59 -2.36
N ARG A 47 -21.47 -8.68 -2.04
CA ARG A 47 -21.81 -9.08 -0.68
C ARG A 47 -21.54 -10.56 -0.50
N ASP A 48 -21.15 -10.95 0.71
CA ASP A 48 -21.09 -12.36 1.10
C ASP A 48 -22.49 -12.88 1.49
N GLY A 49 -22.57 -14.17 1.84
CA GLY A 49 -23.81 -14.83 2.23
C GLY A 49 -24.44 -14.28 3.52
N GLU A 50 -23.67 -13.59 4.36
CA GLU A 50 -24.15 -12.89 5.56
C GLU A 50 -24.61 -11.45 5.26
N GLY A 51 -24.38 -10.98 4.03
CA GLY A 51 -24.72 -9.64 3.59
C GLY A 51 -23.65 -8.59 3.92
N ASN A 52 -22.48 -8.97 4.41
CA ASN A 52 -21.37 -8.04 4.62
C ASN A 52 -20.89 -7.50 3.27
N SER A 53 -20.37 -6.28 3.28
CA SER A 53 -19.81 -5.65 2.09
C SER A 53 -18.54 -6.35 1.62
N LEU A 54 -18.45 -6.64 0.32
CA LEU A 54 -17.25 -7.05 -0.40
C LEU A 54 -16.83 -5.99 -1.43
N SER A 55 -17.18 -4.73 -1.16
CA SER A 55 -16.88 -3.58 -2.02
C SER A 55 -15.38 -3.47 -2.27
N ILE A 56 -14.95 -3.74 -3.51
CA ILE A 56 -13.54 -3.68 -3.92
C ILE A 56 -12.99 -2.26 -3.70
N ALA A 57 -13.79 -1.27 -4.08
CA ALA A 57 -13.44 0.13 -3.95
C ALA A 57 -13.25 0.58 -2.50
N ASP A 58 -14.17 0.20 -1.61
CA ASP A 58 -14.09 0.60 -0.20
C ASP A 58 -12.91 -0.08 0.49
N ASP A 59 -12.67 -1.36 0.18
CA ASP A 59 -11.54 -2.12 0.71
C ASP A 59 -10.20 -1.51 0.30
N TRP A 60 -10.03 -1.19 -0.99
CA TRP A 60 -8.79 -0.64 -1.54
C TRP A 60 -8.52 0.81 -1.12
N SER A 61 -9.54 1.68 -1.16
CA SER A 61 -9.37 3.14 -1.06
C SER A 61 -8.72 3.60 0.24
N SER A 62 -8.93 2.86 1.34
CA SER A 62 -8.37 3.16 2.66
C SER A 62 -7.03 2.48 2.94
N THR A 63 -6.49 1.72 1.98
CA THR A 63 -5.19 1.03 2.14
C THR A 63 -4.01 1.97 1.90
N MET A 64 -2.82 1.50 2.27
CA MET A 64 -1.57 2.17 1.90
C MET A 64 -1.33 2.21 0.38
N MET A 65 -1.92 1.29 -0.41
CA MET A 65 -1.80 1.31 -1.88
C MET A 65 -2.59 2.48 -2.48
N GLY A 66 -3.86 2.64 -2.10
CA GLY A 66 -4.72 3.76 -2.52
C GLY A 66 -4.30 5.12 -1.94
N ASN A 67 -3.41 5.13 -0.94
CA ASN A 67 -2.86 6.35 -0.35
C ASN A 67 -1.33 6.44 -0.48
N SER A 68 -0.73 5.68 -1.41
CA SER A 68 0.74 5.55 -1.52
C SER A 68 1.46 6.88 -1.79
N PHE A 69 0.88 7.78 -2.59
CA PHE A 69 1.41 9.14 -2.78
C PHE A 69 1.01 10.11 -1.66
N ARG A 70 -0.15 9.88 -1.02
CA ARG A 70 -0.65 10.70 0.10
C ARG A 70 0.04 10.43 1.42
N ASP A 71 0.78 9.32 1.52
CA ASP A 71 1.52 8.91 2.71
C ASP A 71 2.51 10.03 3.14
N PRO A 72 2.27 10.69 4.29
CA PRO A 72 3.12 11.79 4.74
C PRO A 72 4.54 11.33 5.09
N PHE A 73 4.72 10.08 5.49
CA PHE A 73 6.04 9.54 5.79
C PHE A 73 6.86 9.32 4.52
N PHE A 74 6.23 8.75 3.49
CA PHE A 74 6.83 8.65 2.15
C PHE A 74 7.25 10.03 1.64
N ARG A 75 6.36 11.02 1.69
CA ARG A 75 6.64 12.38 1.20
C ARG A 75 7.82 13.01 1.94
N ALA A 76 7.81 12.93 3.27
CA ALA A 76 8.91 13.44 4.11
C ALA A 76 10.23 12.73 3.80
N LYS A 77 10.20 11.42 3.56
CA LYS A 77 11.40 10.64 3.21
C LYS A 77 11.93 11.05 1.84
N LEU A 78 11.07 11.19 0.83
CA LEU A 78 11.45 11.65 -0.51
C LEU A 78 12.09 13.04 -0.45
N GLU A 79 11.43 13.99 0.20
CA GLU A 79 11.96 15.35 0.39
C GLU A 79 13.30 15.34 1.14
N SER A 80 13.46 14.47 2.15
CA SER A 80 14.72 14.31 2.87
C SER A 80 15.85 13.77 1.99
N GLU A 81 15.58 12.79 1.12
CA GLU A 81 16.59 12.24 0.19
C GLU A 81 17.02 13.29 -0.85
N VAL A 82 16.06 14.02 -1.41
CA VAL A 82 16.33 15.15 -2.33
C VAL A 82 17.17 16.23 -1.64
N ALA A 83 16.84 16.60 -0.41
CA ALA A 83 17.59 17.62 0.33
C ALA A 83 19.02 17.18 0.67
N ARG A 84 19.25 15.88 0.90
CA ARG A 84 20.57 15.32 1.21
C ARG A 84 21.45 15.15 -0.03
N THR A 85 20.84 14.93 -1.19
CA THR A 85 21.57 14.68 -2.45
C THR A 85 20.96 15.48 -3.62
N PRO A 86 20.99 16.83 -3.59
CA PRO A 86 20.27 17.66 -4.56
C PRO A 86 20.67 17.41 -6.02
N GLN A 87 21.92 17.03 -6.27
CA GLN A 87 22.45 16.69 -7.59
C GLN A 87 21.77 15.47 -8.23
N LEU A 88 21.07 14.64 -7.45
CA LEU A 88 20.34 13.47 -7.92
C LEU A 88 18.81 13.62 -7.83
N THR A 89 18.29 14.83 -7.63
CA THR A 89 16.84 15.09 -7.45
C THR A 89 15.98 14.34 -8.48
N ALA A 90 16.27 14.50 -9.77
CA ALA A 90 15.47 13.87 -10.83
C ALA A 90 15.48 12.34 -10.76
N ALA A 91 16.64 11.73 -10.42
CA ALA A 91 16.75 10.28 -10.30
C ALA A 91 16.04 9.75 -9.05
N ILE A 92 16.12 10.48 -7.93
CA ILE A 92 15.46 10.12 -6.66
C ILE A 92 13.93 10.20 -6.82
N GLU A 93 13.42 11.33 -7.30
CA GLU A 93 11.98 11.53 -7.49
C GLU A 93 11.39 10.47 -8.43
N ASP A 94 12.01 10.28 -9.59
CA ASP A 94 11.55 9.31 -10.59
C ASP A 94 11.53 7.88 -10.02
N LYS A 95 12.60 7.49 -9.31
CA LYS A 95 12.70 6.18 -8.68
C LYS A 95 11.61 5.96 -7.63
N CYS A 96 11.40 6.92 -6.74
CA CYS A 96 10.38 6.85 -5.70
C CYS A 96 8.96 6.81 -6.27
N LEU A 97 8.69 7.63 -7.29
CA LEU A 97 7.37 7.74 -7.93
C LEU A 97 7.02 6.53 -8.80
N THR A 98 8.01 5.67 -9.12
CA THR A 98 7.78 4.37 -9.79
C THR A 98 6.80 3.49 -9.01
N CYS A 99 6.90 3.46 -7.68
CA CYS A 99 6.03 2.64 -6.83
C CYS A 99 4.95 3.44 -6.11
N HIS A 100 5.17 4.73 -5.85
CA HIS A 100 4.25 5.56 -5.06
C HIS A 100 3.28 6.42 -5.90
N ALA A 101 3.56 6.66 -7.18
CA ALA A 101 2.66 7.32 -8.12
C ALA A 101 2.70 6.65 -9.51
N PRO A 102 2.57 5.31 -9.57
CA PRO A 102 2.95 4.50 -10.73
C PRO A 102 2.20 4.85 -12.01
N MET A 103 0.89 5.10 -11.94
CA MET A 103 0.10 5.45 -13.14
C MET A 103 0.55 6.79 -13.73
N ALA A 104 0.70 7.80 -12.88
CA ALA A 104 1.11 9.13 -13.30
C ALA A 104 2.51 9.13 -13.92
N ARG A 105 3.46 8.43 -13.28
CA ARG A 105 4.82 8.28 -13.82
C ARG A 105 4.80 7.52 -15.15
N THR A 106 4.12 6.38 -15.21
CA THR A 106 4.07 5.55 -16.42
C THR A 106 3.46 6.32 -17.58
N GLN A 107 2.38 7.05 -17.35
CA GLN A 107 1.79 7.91 -18.37
C GLN A 107 2.75 9.01 -18.84
N ALA A 108 3.49 9.64 -17.92
CA ALA A 108 4.45 10.67 -18.28
C ALA A 108 5.58 10.12 -19.17
N ILE A 109 6.07 8.91 -18.86
CA ILE A 109 7.08 8.22 -19.66
C ILE A 109 6.54 7.81 -21.03
N SER A 110 5.32 7.27 -21.08
CA SER A 110 4.60 6.95 -22.32
C SER A 110 4.44 8.19 -23.22
N ASN A 111 4.19 9.37 -22.62
CA ASN A 111 4.14 10.66 -23.31
C ASN A 111 5.52 11.20 -23.75
N GLY A 112 6.61 10.44 -23.54
CA GLY A 112 7.97 10.81 -23.93
C GLY A 112 8.76 11.61 -22.90
N THR A 113 8.28 11.71 -21.66
CA THR A 113 9.05 12.34 -20.58
C THR A 113 10.15 11.39 -20.10
N GLY A 114 11.40 11.85 -20.04
CA GLY A 114 12.53 11.01 -19.61
C GLY A 114 12.56 10.67 -18.11
N SER A 115 11.96 11.50 -17.25
CA SER A 115 11.89 11.32 -15.80
C SER A 115 10.67 12.03 -15.23
N TYR A 116 10.07 11.49 -14.17
CA TYR A 116 8.91 12.08 -13.52
C TYR A 116 9.27 12.73 -12.19
N SER A 117 8.91 14.02 -12.04
CA SER A 117 9.24 14.82 -10.86
C SER A 117 8.11 14.86 -9.83
N LEU A 118 8.45 15.19 -8.58
CA LEU A 118 7.49 15.42 -7.52
C LEU A 118 6.54 16.58 -7.87
N SER A 119 7.06 17.65 -8.46
CA SER A 119 6.24 18.80 -8.89
C SER A 119 5.18 18.42 -9.92
N GLN A 120 5.48 17.48 -10.83
CA GLN A 120 4.49 16.96 -11.78
C GLN A 120 3.47 16.08 -11.06
N ALA A 121 3.91 15.22 -10.14
CA ALA A 121 3.03 14.35 -9.34
C ALA A 121 1.97 15.15 -8.57
N GLU A 122 2.34 16.28 -7.98
CA GLU A 122 1.42 17.14 -7.23
C GLU A 122 0.30 17.76 -8.08
N THR A 123 0.45 17.79 -9.40
CA THR A 123 -0.51 18.43 -10.31
C THR A 123 -1.51 17.46 -10.94
N THR A 124 -1.43 16.17 -10.65
CA THR A 124 -2.28 15.14 -11.29
C THR A 124 -3.05 14.27 -10.30
N VAL A 125 -4.29 13.97 -10.66
CA VAL A 125 -5.12 13.00 -9.93
C VAL A 125 -4.54 11.61 -9.95
N PHE A 126 -3.84 11.20 -11.02
CA PHE A 126 -3.30 9.84 -11.13
C PHE A 126 -2.18 9.55 -10.14
N ALA A 127 -1.45 10.58 -9.68
CA ALA A 127 -0.46 10.40 -8.61
C ALA A 127 -1.19 10.24 -7.28
N SER A 128 -2.17 11.10 -7.03
CA SER A 128 -3.00 11.03 -5.83
C SER A 128 -3.79 9.72 -5.76
N ASP A 129 -4.20 9.14 -6.89
CA ASP A 129 -4.90 7.85 -6.96
C ASP A 129 -4.00 6.65 -6.61
N GLY A 130 -2.70 6.88 -6.41
CA GLY A 130 -1.76 5.92 -5.86
C GLY A 130 -1.56 4.67 -6.74
N VAL A 131 -1.42 3.52 -6.09
CA VAL A 131 -1.35 2.21 -6.75
C VAL A 131 -2.78 1.74 -6.97
N SER A 132 -3.34 2.06 -8.14
CA SER A 132 -4.77 1.94 -8.44
C SER A 132 -5.10 0.80 -9.42
N CYS A 133 -6.41 0.63 -9.66
CA CYS A 133 -7.02 -0.47 -10.41
C CYS A 133 -6.38 -0.64 -11.80
N THR A 134 -6.30 0.44 -12.57
CA THR A 134 -5.84 0.38 -13.96
C THR A 134 -4.34 0.17 -14.07
N LEU A 135 -3.54 0.42 -13.04
CA LEU A 135 -2.16 -0.07 -13.04
C LEU A 135 -2.13 -1.58 -12.85
N CYS A 136 -2.59 -2.04 -11.67
CA CYS A 136 -2.44 -3.43 -11.25
C CYS A 136 -3.04 -4.37 -12.29
N HIS A 137 -4.25 -4.07 -12.76
CA HIS A 137 -4.93 -4.91 -13.73
C HIS A 137 -4.36 -4.83 -15.15
N GLN A 138 -3.40 -3.96 -15.47
CA GLN A 138 -2.77 -3.92 -16.81
C GLN A 138 -1.41 -4.63 -16.88
N ILE A 139 -0.84 -5.03 -15.74
CA ILE A 139 0.49 -5.62 -15.68
C ILE A 139 0.51 -6.96 -16.45
N GLN A 140 1.41 -7.03 -17.44
CA GLN A 140 1.66 -8.22 -18.25
C GLN A 140 2.38 -9.30 -17.42
N LYS A 141 2.18 -10.56 -17.81
CA LYS A 141 2.78 -11.71 -17.11
C LYS A 141 4.30 -11.83 -17.31
N ASP A 142 4.83 -11.21 -18.36
CA ASP A 142 6.21 -11.44 -18.79
C ASP A 142 7.21 -10.89 -17.76
N GLY A 143 8.18 -11.74 -17.39
CA GLY A 143 9.27 -11.36 -16.47
C GLY A 143 8.89 -11.30 -14.99
N LEU A 144 7.61 -11.40 -14.62
CA LEU A 144 7.16 -11.32 -13.22
C LEU A 144 7.85 -12.35 -12.32
N GLY A 145 8.30 -11.89 -11.14
CA GLY A 145 9.03 -12.72 -10.18
C GLY A 145 10.53 -12.88 -10.47
N ASN A 146 11.04 -12.28 -11.54
CA ASN A 146 12.46 -12.28 -11.88
C ASN A 146 13.03 -10.86 -11.82
N ASP A 147 14.37 -10.76 -11.83
CA ASP A 147 15.11 -9.50 -11.75
C ASP A 147 14.64 -8.43 -12.76
N SER A 148 14.20 -8.85 -13.94
CA SER A 148 13.70 -7.97 -14.99
C SER A 148 12.45 -7.17 -14.61
N SER A 149 11.62 -7.65 -13.67
CA SER A 149 10.39 -6.97 -13.24
C SER A 149 10.54 -6.23 -11.91
N PHE A 150 11.60 -6.51 -11.15
CA PHE A 150 11.83 -5.89 -9.85
C PHE A 150 12.02 -4.37 -9.97
N SER A 151 11.98 -3.68 -8.84
CA SER A 151 12.18 -2.24 -8.75
C SER A 151 11.17 -1.41 -9.55
N GLY A 152 9.95 -1.94 -9.74
CA GLY A 152 8.87 -1.28 -10.45
C GLY A 152 8.95 -1.37 -11.97
N ASN A 153 9.74 -2.31 -12.52
CA ASN A 153 9.84 -2.55 -13.95
C ASN A 153 8.70 -3.45 -14.48
N TYR A 154 7.46 -3.14 -14.12
CA TYR A 154 6.30 -3.79 -14.74
C TYR A 154 6.19 -3.40 -16.21
N ASN A 155 5.59 -4.29 -16.99
CA ASN A 155 5.18 -4.00 -18.37
C ASN A 155 3.66 -3.83 -18.43
N ILE A 156 3.18 -2.78 -19.10
CA ILE A 156 1.77 -2.61 -19.47
C ILE A 156 1.64 -2.70 -20.99
N GLY A 157 0.55 -3.31 -21.46
CA GLY A 157 0.31 -3.48 -22.89
C GLY A 157 -0.44 -2.28 -23.49
N GLU A 158 -0.34 -2.11 -24.81
CA GLU A 158 -1.04 -1.04 -25.56
C GLU A 158 -2.53 -1.36 -25.83
N GLU A 159 -2.96 -2.61 -25.60
CA GLU A 159 -4.27 -3.12 -26.00
C GLU A 159 -5.41 -2.83 -25.00
N ARG A 160 -5.16 -1.99 -23.99
CA ARG A 160 -6.13 -1.64 -22.92
C ARG A 160 -6.84 -2.87 -22.34
N LYS A 161 -6.06 -3.92 -22.04
CA LYS A 161 -6.54 -5.15 -21.40
C LYS A 161 -6.47 -5.02 -19.88
N MET A 162 -7.53 -5.43 -19.19
CA MET A 162 -7.52 -5.58 -17.73
C MET A 162 -7.59 -7.05 -17.33
N PHE A 163 -6.52 -7.55 -16.71
CA PHE A 163 -6.38 -8.92 -16.25
C PHE A 163 -7.10 -9.18 -14.93
N GLY A 164 -7.90 -10.23 -14.89
CA GLY A 164 -8.53 -10.74 -13.67
C GLY A 164 -8.47 -12.26 -13.58
N PRO A 165 -8.86 -12.84 -12.44
CA PRO A 165 -8.72 -14.28 -12.19
C PRO A 165 -9.80 -15.13 -12.88
N TYR A 166 -10.77 -14.51 -13.57
CA TYR A 166 -11.92 -15.21 -14.14
C TYR A 166 -11.79 -15.39 -15.65
N LYS A 167 -12.03 -16.62 -16.13
CA LYS A 167 -11.99 -16.97 -17.56
C LYS A 167 -13.18 -16.44 -18.36
N GLN A 168 -14.31 -16.22 -17.70
CA GLN A 168 -15.55 -15.80 -18.33
C GLN A 168 -16.19 -14.71 -17.49
N VAL A 169 -16.28 -13.50 -18.05
CA VAL A 169 -16.94 -12.34 -17.44
C VAL A 169 -17.77 -11.63 -18.49
N PHE A 170 -18.78 -10.87 -18.05
CA PHE A 170 -19.53 -10.02 -18.96
C PHE A 170 -18.72 -8.75 -19.26
N VAL A 171 -18.16 -8.70 -20.47
CA VAL A 171 -17.14 -7.71 -20.85
C VAL A 171 -17.70 -6.32 -21.19
N ASN A 172 -18.93 -6.25 -21.73
CA ASN A 172 -19.47 -5.02 -22.30
C ASN A 172 -19.52 -3.82 -21.32
N PRO A 173 -19.86 -3.97 -20.03
CA PRO A 173 -19.87 -2.83 -19.11
C PRO A 173 -18.51 -2.15 -19.01
N MET A 174 -17.41 -2.91 -18.95
CA MET A 174 -16.06 -2.33 -18.87
C MET A 174 -15.63 -1.70 -20.19
N ILE A 175 -15.88 -2.37 -21.32
CA ILE A 175 -15.58 -1.81 -22.65
C ILE A 175 -16.33 -0.48 -22.85
N ASN A 176 -17.62 -0.43 -22.50
CA ASN A 176 -18.45 0.74 -22.77
C ASN A 176 -18.26 1.89 -21.76
N HIS A 177 -17.80 1.61 -20.54
CA HIS A 177 -17.69 2.63 -19.48
C HIS A 177 -16.27 3.16 -19.32
N VAL A 178 -15.27 2.27 -19.35
CA VAL A 178 -13.88 2.61 -19.05
C VAL A 178 -12.91 2.30 -20.20
N ASP A 179 -13.43 1.78 -21.31
CA ASP A 179 -12.66 1.42 -22.51
C ASP A 179 -11.52 0.44 -22.20
N TYR A 180 -11.82 -0.62 -21.44
CA TYR A 180 -10.90 -1.73 -21.21
C TYR A 180 -11.56 -3.06 -21.53
N LEU A 181 -10.78 -3.97 -22.10
CA LEU A 181 -11.18 -5.36 -22.34
C LEU A 181 -10.82 -6.23 -21.12
N PRO A 182 -11.82 -6.72 -20.34
CA PRO A 182 -11.56 -7.64 -19.24
C PRO A 182 -11.05 -8.97 -19.82
N THR A 183 -9.90 -9.39 -19.36
CA THR A 183 -9.16 -10.53 -19.88
C THR A 183 -8.76 -11.44 -18.73
N TYR A 184 -8.78 -12.76 -18.93
CA TYR A 184 -8.21 -13.67 -17.95
C TYR A 184 -6.70 -13.52 -17.92
N GLY A 185 -6.13 -13.35 -16.71
CA GLY A 185 -4.70 -13.39 -16.49
C GLY A 185 -4.40 -14.09 -15.19
N GLU A 186 -3.72 -15.23 -15.25
CA GLU A 186 -3.32 -15.99 -14.06
C GLU A 186 -2.31 -15.24 -13.19
N GLN A 187 -1.58 -14.29 -13.77
CA GLN A 187 -0.51 -13.58 -13.08
C GLN A 187 -1.01 -12.76 -11.88
N VAL A 188 -2.27 -12.32 -11.89
CA VAL A 188 -2.85 -11.53 -10.77
C VAL A 188 -2.93 -12.34 -9.47
N ASP A 189 -2.90 -13.66 -9.56
CA ASP A 189 -2.90 -14.60 -8.43
C ASP A 189 -1.51 -15.24 -8.19
N GLN A 190 -0.44 -14.64 -8.72
CA GLN A 190 0.93 -15.12 -8.52
C GLN A 190 1.75 -14.16 -7.65
N PRO A 191 2.57 -14.64 -6.71
CA PRO A 191 3.47 -13.79 -5.90
C PRO A 191 4.41 -12.90 -6.72
N GLY A 192 4.82 -13.37 -7.91
CA GLY A 192 5.67 -12.62 -8.84
C GLY A 192 5.06 -11.30 -9.30
N PHE A 193 3.74 -11.15 -9.24
CA PHE A 193 3.05 -9.90 -9.52
C PHE A 193 3.39 -8.83 -8.47
N CYS A 194 3.28 -9.17 -7.18
CA CYS A 194 3.61 -8.29 -6.07
C CYS A 194 5.12 -7.99 -6.00
N ALA A 195 5.95 -8.95 -6.43
CA ALA A 195 7.40 -8.86 -6.44
C ALA A 195 7.93 -7.65 -7.22
N THR A 196 7.19 -7.18 -8.22
CA THR A 196 7.52 -6.01 -9.03
C THR A 196 7.83 -4.77 -8.18
N CYS A 197 6.94 -4.46 -7.22
CA CYS A 197 7.11 -3.31 -6.32
C CYS A 197 7.70 -3.73 -4.96
N HIS A 198 7.48 -4.97 -4.54
CA HIS A 198 7.98 -5.52 -3.26
C HIS A 198 9.33 -6.26 -3.38
N THR A 199 10.12 -5.88 -4.37
CA THR A 199 11.55 -6.19 -4.51
C THR A 199 12.24 -4.96 -5.07
N LEU A 200 12.72 -4.09 -4.19
CA LEU A 200 13.26 -2.78 -4.54
C LEU A 200 14.77 -2.75 -4.30
N PHE A 201 15.48 -2.46 -5.38
CA PHE A 201 16.88 -2.12 -5.38
C PHE A 201 17.03 -0.62 -5.69
N THR A 202 17.82 0.08 -4.88
CA THR A 202 18.13 1.50 -5.06
C THR A 202 19.61 1.67 -5.38
N PRO A 203 19.99 2.68 -6.18
CA PRO A 203 21.39 2.93 -6.46
C PRO A 203 22.14 3.36 -5.19
N ILE A 204 23.34 2.83 -5.01
CA ILE A 204 24.30 3.31 -4.01
C ILE A 204 25.06 4.48 -4.62
N VAL A 205 24.99 5.63 -3.98
CA VAL A 205 25.59 6.88 -4.45
C VAL A 205 26.86 7.15 -3.63
N ALA A 206 28.00 7.29 -4.30
CA ALA A 206 29.25 7.71 -3.69
C ALA A 206 29.21 9.20 -3.28
N GLU A 207 30.16 9.64 -2.46
CA GLU A 207 30.22 11.04 -1.98
C GLU A 207 30.32 12.07 -3.12
N ASP A 208 30.94 11.70 -4.23
CA ASP A 208 31.08 12.53 -5.44
C ASP A 208 29.87 12.41 -6.40
N GLY A 209 28.84 11.65 -6.03
CA GLY A 209 27.56 11.58 -6.73
C GLY A 209 27.43 10.51 -7.81
N HIS A 210 28.47 9.71 -8.10
CA HIS A 210 28.34 8.60 -9.05
C HIS A 210 27.77 7.33 -8.41
N ILE A 211 27.11 6.49 -9.21
CA ILE A 211 26.52 5.22 -8.77
C ILE A 211 27.62 4.16 -8.69
N ILE A 212 27.75 3.51 -7.53
CA ILE A 212 28.78 2.49 -7.26
C ILE A 212 28.22 1.08 -7.06
N GLY A 213 26.90 0.92 -7.15
CA GLY A 213 26.24 -0.38 -7.01
C GLY A 213 24.76 -0.23 -6.72
N GLU A 214 24.15 -1.31 -6.26
CA GLU A 214 22.75 -1.36 -5.86
C GLU A 214 22.61 -1.87 -4.44
N PHE A 215 21.66 -1.30 -3.70
CA PHE A 215 21.30 -1.68 -2.34
C PHE A 215 19.91 -2.34 -2.36
N PRO A 216 19.76 -3.56 -1.82
CA PRO A 216 18.46 -4.21 -1.67
C PRO A 216 17.66 -3.54 -0.54
N GLU A 217 17.03 -2.40 -0.85
CA GLU A 217 16.29 -1.61 0.15
C GLU A 217 15.12 -2.41 0.73
N GLN A 218 14.34 -3.08 -0.12
CA GLN A 218 13.17 -3.85 0.32
C GLN A 218 13.10 -5.15 -0.45
N THR A 219 13.19 -6.29 0.23
CA THR A 219 13.16 -7.61 -0.42
C THR A 219 12.12 -8.60 0.12
N PRO A 220 10.88 -8.19 0.51
CA PRO A 220 9.85 -9.12 0.99
C PRO A 220 9.62 -10.35 0.11
N TYR A 221 9.62 -10.20 -1.22
CA TYR A 221 9.43 -11.33 -2.13
C TYR A 221 10.58 -12.34 -2.08
N LEU A 222 11.83 -11.87 -2.04
CA LEU A 222 12.99 -12.75 -1.94
C LEU A 222 13.05 -13.42 -0.56
N GLU A 223 12.63 -12.72 0.49
CA GLU A 223 12.46 -13.31 1.81
C GLU A 223 11.39 -14.42 1.81
N TRP A 224 10.30 -14.21 1.06
CA TRP A 224 9.26 -15.22 0.87
C TRP A 224 9.73 -16.45 0.11
N LEU A 225 10.50 -16.26 -0.97
CA LEU A 225 11.12 -17.36 -1.71
C LEU A 225 12.01 -18.24 -0.81
N ASN A 226 12.59 -17.66 0.24
CA ASN A 226 13.43 -18.36 1.21
C ASN A 226 12.66 -18.85 2.46
N SER A 227 11.33 -18.73 2.47
CA SER A 227 10.47 -19.16 3.57
C SER A 227 9.85 -20.53 3.30
N SER A 228 9.27 -21.15 4.35
CA SER A 228 8.48 -22.37 4.19
C SER A 228 7.24 -22.17 3.30
N TYR A 229 6.75 -20.95 3.14
CA TYR A 229 5.54 -20.65 2.37
C TYR A 229 5.76 -20.58 0.86
N ALA A 230 7.01 -20.60 0.39
CA ALA A 230 7.31 -20.82 -1.03
C ALA A 230 7.44 -22.31 -1.40
N SER A 231 7.50 -23.20 -0.40
CA SER A 231 7.56 -24.64 -0.64
C SER A 231 6.22 -25.18 -1.13
N SER A 232 6.23 -26.24 -1.95
CA SER A 232 5.01 -26.88 -2.44
C SER A 232 4.13 -27.48 -1.33
N GLU A 233 4.73 -27.87 -0.20
CA GLU A 233 4.02 -28.50 0.93
C GLU A 233 3.22 -27.50 1.77
N ASN A 234 3.72 -26.27 1.89
CA ASN A 234 3.12 -25.22 2.72
C ASN A 234 2.86 -23.94 1.91
N TYR A 235 2.61 -24.07 0.61
CA TYR A 235 2.50 -22.93 -0.29
C TYR A 235 1.42 -21.96 0.18
N ARG A 236 1.83 -20.71 0.42
CA ARG A 236 0.92 -19.58 0.62
C ARG A 236 1.49 -18.38 -0.11
N SER A 237 0.72 -17.89 -1.07
CA SER A 237 1.05 -16.72 -1.87
C SER A 237 0.93 -15.43 -1.05
N CYS A 238 1.43 -14.32 -1.62
CA CYS A 238 1.20 -12.99 -1.06
C CYS A 238 -0.30 -12.69 -0.96
N GLN A 239 -1.05 -13.08 -1.99
CA GLN A 239 -2.49 -12.88 -2.11
C GLN A 239 -3.26 -13.63 -1.01
N ASP A 240 -2.88 -14.87 -0.68
CA ASP A 240 -3.58 -15.67 0.34
C ASP A 240 -3.68 -14.95 1.70
N CYS A 241 -2.64 -14.18 2.04
CA CYS A 241 -2.56 -13.45 3.30
C CYS A 241 -3.01 -11.98 3.19
N HIS A 242 -2.65 -11.29 2.10
CA HIS A 242 -2.89 -9.84 1.96
C HIS A 242 -4.16 -9.50 1.18
N MET A 243 -4.71 -10.46 0.43
CA MET A 243 -5.97 -10.36 -0.31
C MET A 243 -6.86 -11.57 0.02
N PRO A 244 -7.36 -11.68 1.26
CA PRO A 244 -7.96 -12.90 1.75
C PRO A 244 -9.11 -13.37 0.85
N ARG A 245 -9.03 -14.64 0.47
CA ARG A 245 -9.95 -15.33 -0.43
C ARG A 245 -11.19 -15.81 0.32
N ILE A 246 -12.33 -15.72 -0.34
CA ILE A 246 -13.55 -16.44 0.00
C ILE A 246 -13.96 -17.33 -1.17
N ASP A 247 -14.48 -18.52 -0.88
CA ASP A 247 -14.91 -19.47 -1.91
C ASP A 247 -16.38 -19.31 -2.32
N GLU A 248 -17.10 -18.39 -1.65
CA GLU A 248 -18.47 -18.06 -1.97
C GLU A 248 -18.62 -17.49 -3.39
N ARG A 249 -19.79 -17.71 -3.98
CA ARG A 249 -20.14 -17.14 -5.29
C ARG A 249 -20.58 -15.70 -5.13
N VAL A 250 -19.79 -14.77 -5.66
CA VAL A 250 -20.03 -13.33 -5.52
C VAL A 250 -20.46 -12.72 -6.86
N LYS A 251 -21.50 -11.88 -6.84
CA LYS A 251 -21.79 -11.00 -7.98
C LYS A 251 -20.79 -9.84 -7.96
N ILE A 252 -19.79 -9.91 -8.84
CA ILE A 252 -18.58 -9.06 -8.80
C ILE A 252 -18.78 -7.61 -9.29
N SER A 253 -19.99 -7.27 -9.73
CA SER A 253 -20.34 -5.89 -10.11
C SER A 253 -21.80 -5.58 -9.79
N ASN A 254 -22.07 -4.37 -9.34
CA ASN A 254 -23.42 -3.85 -9.10
C ASN A 254 -24.10 -3.32 -10.38
N ARG A 255 -23.42 -3.37 -11.53
CA ARG A 255 -23.93 -2.96 -12.83
C ARG A 255 -23.61 -4.01 -13.93
N PRO A 256 -24.52 -4.18 -14.90
CA PRO A 256 -25.89 -3.66 -14.88
C PRO A 256 -26.74 -4.39 -13.81
N PRO A 257 -27.76 -3.75 -13.22
CA PRO A 257 -28.51 -4.32 -12.09
C PRO A 257 -29.16 -5.67 -12.40
N TRP A 258 -29.55 -5.89 -13.65
CA TRP A 258 -30.20 -7.11 -14.14
C TRP A 258 -29.25 -8.30 -14.30
N TYR A 259 -27.94 -8.09 -14.40
CA TYR A 259 -26.97 -9.18 -14.56
C TYR A 259 -26.82 -9.97 -13.26
N GLN A 260 -27.05 -11.29 -13.25
CA GLN A 260 -27.07 -12.09 -12.02
C GLN A 260 -25.92 -13.10 -11.91
N GLU A 261 -25.04 -13.18 -12.91
CA GLU A 261 -23.95 -14.14 -12.85
C GLU A 261 -22.99 -13.81 -11.70
N THR A 262 -22.45 -14.88 -11.13
CA THR A 262 -21.56 -14.85 -9.98
C THR A 262 -20.24 -15.51 -10.31
N GLN A 263 -19.19 -15.14 -9.58
CA GLN A 263 -17.85 -15.69 -9.73
C GLN A 263 -17.38 -16.29 -8.41
N SER A 264 -16.54 -17.31 -8.47
CA SER A 264 -15.86 -17.89 -7.33
C SER A 264 -14.52 -18.46 -7.80
N PRO A 265 -13.47 -18.39 -6.97
CA PRO A 265 -13.45 -17.73 -5.65
C PRO A 265 -13.32 -16.20 -5.79
N PHE A 266 -13.47 -15.43 -4.71
CA PHE A 266 -13.34 -13.98 -4.68
C PHE A 266 -12.23 -13.54 -3.72
N TRP A 267 -11.42 -12.56 -4.11
CA TRP A 267 -10.31 -12.03 -3.30
C TRP A 267 -10.63 -10.61 -2.83
N LYS A 268 -10.57 -10.39 -1.52
CA LYS A 268 -10.83 -9.08 -0.93
C LYS A 268 -9.64 -8.16 -1.14
N HIS A 269 -9.89 -6.90 -1.49
CA HIS A 269 -8.83 -5.92 -1.79
C HIS A 269 -8.30 -5.23 -0.53
N HIS A 270 -8.04 -6.04 0.50
CA HIS A 270 -7.70 -5.57 1.83
C HIS A 270 -6.28 -4.98 1.92
N PHE A 271 -5.31 -5.59 1.21
CA PHE A 271 -3.89 -5.25 1.18
C PHE A 271 -3.28 -4.96 2.56
N THR A 272 -3.73 -5.68 3.59
CA THR A 272 -3.41 -5.36 4.98
C THR A 272 -1.92 -5.56 5.26
N GLY A 273 -1.22 -4.49 5.65
CA GLY A 273 0.17 -4.52 6.11
C GLY A 273 0.30 -4.49 7.63
N GLY A 274 1.26 -3.71 8.14
CA GLY A 274 1.45 -3.51 9.59
C GLY A 274 1.51 -2.04 10.01
N ASN A 275 1.02 -1.11 9.19
CA ASN A 275 1.26 0.33 9.36
C ASN A 275 0.07 1.09 9.95
N VAL A 276 -0.35 0.71 11.16
CA VAL A 276 -1.47 1.36 11.87
C VAL A 276 -1.22 2.86 12.02
N PHE A 277 0.01 3.25 12.37
CA PHE A 277 0.38 4.65 12.60
C PHE A 277 0.12 5.57 11.38
N ILE A 278 0.54 5.17 10.18
CA ILE A 278 0.28 5.98 8.99
C ILE A 278 -1.21 5.98 8.63
N LEU A 279 -1.91 4.86 8.80
CA LEU A 279 -3.36 4.79 8.57
C LEU A 279 -4.12 5.75 9.50
N GLU A 280 -3.72 5.85 10.78
CA GLU A 280 -4.28 6.83 11.72
C GLU A 280 -3.96 8.26 11.31
N MET A 281 -2.73 8.55 10.87
CA MET A 281 -2.39 9.89 10.37
C MET A 281 -3.20 10.27 9.14
N LEU A 282 -3.38 9.33 8.19
CA LEU A 282 -4.23 9.52 7.02
C LEU A 282 -5.66 9.83 7.45
N LYS A 283 -6.24 9.01 8.35
CA LYS A 283 -7.58 9.18 8.91
C LYS A 283 -7.78 10.54 9.58
N ASN A 284 -6.84 10.93 10.44
CA ASN A 284 -6.94 12.14 11.27
C ASN A 284 -6.60 13.43 10.49
N ASN A 285 -5.94 13.32 9.33
CA ASN A 285 -5.50 14.48 8.53
C ASN A 285 -6.04 14.46 7.08
N ARG A 286 -7.14 13.75 6.82
CA ARG A 286 -7.68 13.54 5.46
C ARG A 286 -7.80 14.80 4.63
N GLN A 287 -8.36 15.88 5.18
CA GLN A 287 -8.52 17.15 4.45
C GLN A 287 -7.17 17.74 4.05
N ARG A 288 -6.19 17.73 4.98
CA ARG A 288 -4.84 18.27 4.72
C ARG A 288 -4.08 17.42 3.70
N LEU A 289 -4.29 16.11 3.72
CA LEU A 289 -3.65 15.16 2.82
C LEU A 289 -4.44 14.91 1.52
N GLY A 290 -5.54 15.64 1.31
CA GLY A 290 -6.40 15.51 0.12
C GLY A 290 -6.98 14.12 -0.08
N SER A 291 -7.23 13.37 1.00
CA SER A 291 -7.84 12.03 0.93
C SER A 291 -9.36 12.14 0.91
N PRO A 292 -10.05 11.66 -0.14
CA PRO A 292 -11.51 11.67 -0.22
C PRO A 292 -12.16 10.54 0.60
N VAL A 293 -11.34 9.65 1.17
CA VAL A 293 -11.78 8.41 1.81
C VAL A 293 -12.55 8.73 3.11
N PRO A 294 -13.74 8.14 3.33
CA PRO A 294 -14.46 8.27 4.59
C PRO A 294 -13.66 7.70 5.77
N GLU A 295 -13.77 8.36 6.93
CA GLU A 295 -13.10 7.93 8.17
C GLU A 295 -13.43 6.48 8.56
N ALA A 296 -14.69 6.08 8.43
CA ALA A 296 -15.16 4.73 8.73
C ALA A 296 -14.46 3.64 7.89
N LEU A 297 -13.96 3.95 6.70
CA LEU A 297 -13.20 2.98 5.90
C LEU A 297 -11.76 2.83 6.43
N PHE A 298 -11.13 3.93 6.85
CA PHE A 298 -9.84 3.84 7.55
C PHE A 298 -9.95 3.07 8.86
N GLU A 299 -11.01 3.28 9.64
CA GLU A 299 -11.24 2.54 10.88
C GLU A 299 -11.29 1.03 10.65
N LYS A 300 -12.00 0.57 9.60
CA LYS A 300 -12.01 -0.84 9.21
C LYS A 300 -10.62 -1.35 8.80
N THR A 301 -9.85 -0.55 8.06
CA THR A 301 -8.50 -0.95 7.64
C THR A 301 -7.52 -0.99 8.83
N ILE A 302 -7.67 -0.06 9.79
CA ILE A 302 -6.92 -0.04 11.05
C ILE A 302 -7.25 -1.30 11.86
N GLU A 303 -8.54 -1.58 12.08
CA GLU A 303 -9.00 -2.77 12.81
C GLU A 303 -8.44 -4.07 12.18
N ARG A 304 -8.50 -4.19 10.85
CA ARG A 304 -7.88 -5.31 10.12
C ARG A 304 -6.37 -5.38 10.35
N THR A 305 -5.68 -4.24 10.33
CA THR A 305 -4.22 -4.17 10.50
C THR A 305 -3.81 -4.55 11.92
N GLU A 306 -4.50 -4.05 12.94
CA GLU A 306 -4.30 -4.41 14.34
C GLU A 306 -4.59 -5.88 14.59
N GLY A 307 -5.69 -6.40 14.04
CA GLY A 307 -6.04 -7.82 14.13
C GLY A 307 -4.91 -8.72 13.63
N ARG A 308 -4.37 -8.42 12.44
CA ARG A 308 -3.25 -9.21 11.87
C ARG A 308 -1.97 -9.09 12.69
N LEU A 309 -1.61 -7.90 13.15
CA LEU A 309 -0.42 -7.70 13.98
C LEU A 309 -0.51 -8.46 15.31
N ASN A 310 -1.69 -8.46 15.93
CA ASN A 310 -1.92 -9.08 17.24
C ASN A 310 -2.13 -10.60 17.18
N GLN A 311 -2.63 -11.13 16.05
CA GLN A 311 -3.11 -12.53 15.99
C GLN A 311 -2.35 -13.39 14.99
N GLU A 312 -1.74 -12.81 13.95
CA GLU A 312 -1.21 -13.56 12.80
C GLU A 312 0.27 -13.30 12.50
N ALA A 313 0.86 -12.21 12.99
CA ALA A 313 2.21 -11.82 12.58
C ALA A 313 3.32 -12.61 13.30
N ALA A 314 3.21 -12.73 14.63
CA ALA A 314 4.17 -13.45 15.44
C ALA A 314 3.53 -14.01 16.71
N GLU A 315 4.04 -15.13 17.20
CA GLU A 315 3.67 -15.71 18.49
C GLU A 315 4.84 -15.54 19.47
N ILE A 316 4.55 -15.08 20.68
CA ILE A 316 5.54 -14.91 21.75
C ILE A 316 5.13 -15.78 22.93
N SER A 317 6.05 -16.62 23.42
CA SER A 317 5.81 -17.47 24.59
C SER A 317 7.02 -17.55 25.50
N VAL A 318 6.78 -17.64 26.82
CA VAL A 318 7.80 -17.98 27.80
C VAL A 318 7.88 -19.49 27.91
N VAL A 319 8.96 -20.09 27.43
CA VAL A 319 9.10 -21.55 27.38
C VAL A 319 9.72 -22.13 28.64
N ARG A 320 10.51 -21.34 29.37
CA ARG A 320 11.12 -21.76 30.63
C ARG A 320 11.37 -20.56 31.53
N VAL A 321 11.06 -20.76 32.81
CA VAL A 321 11.48 -19.87 33.89
C VAL A 321 12.25 -20.71 34.90
N LYS A 322 13.52 -20.37 35.12
CA LYS A 322 14.38 -21.05 36.09
C LYS A 322 14.97 -20.02 37.04
N ARG A 323 14.79 -20.26 38.34
CA ARG A 323 15.50 -19.51 39.38
C ARG A 323 16.73 -20.29 39.82
N ASP A 324 17.87 -19.62 39.84
CA ASP A 324 19.16 -20.15 40.28
C ASP A 324 19.83 -19.11 41.18
N ASN A 325 19.81 -19.35 42.49
CA ASN A 325 20.23 -18.39 43.52
C ASN A 325 19.56 -17.01 43.33
N ASN A 326 20.37 -15.99 43.03
CA ASN A 326 19.95 -14.60 42.80
C ASN A 326 19.69 -14.27 41.33
N ARG A 327 19.63 -15.28 40.44
CA ARG A 327 19.37 -15.10 39.01
C ARG A 327 18.06 -15.74 38.61
N LEU A 328 17.25 -14.99 37.86
CA LEU A 328 16.09 -15.51 37.14
C LEU A 328 16.48 -15.63 35.67
N GLN A 329 16.44 -16.86 35.14
CA GLN A 329 16.58 -17.12 33.72
C GLN A 329 15.20 -17.32 33.11
N VAL A 330 14.89 -16.54 32.09
CA VAL A 330 13.64 -16.61 31.32
C VAL A 330 14.01 -16.88 29.87
N ASP A 331 13.59 -18.03 29.36
CA ASP A 331 13.76 -18.35 27.94
C ASP A 331 12.46 -17.96 27.22
N VAL A 332 12.56 -17.03 26.28
CA VAL A 332 11.44 -16.54 25.45
C VAL A 332 11.60 -17.10 24.05
N ARG A 333 10.51 -17.66 23.50
CA ARG A 333 10.41 -18.07 22.10
C ARG A 333 9.56 -17.06 21.35
N VAL A 334 10.08 -16.58 20.23
CA VAL A 334 9.36 -15.77 19.26
C VAL A 334 9.27 -16.58 17.96
N THR A 335 8.05 -16.88 17.52
CA THR A 335 7.78 -17.59 16.27
C THR A 335 7.25 -16.58 15.26
N ASN A 336 8.00 -16.34 14.18
CA ASN A 336 7.52 -15.58 13.05
C ASN A 336 6.49 -16.42 12.27
N GLN A 337 5.27 -15.93 12.14
CA GLN A 337 4.19 -16.61 11.43
C GLN A 337 4.02 -16.06 10.00
N THR A 338 4.76 -15.02 9.64
CA THR A 338 4.77 -14.45 8.28
C THR A 338 5.66 -15.24 7.34
N GLY A 339 5.34 -15.19 6.04
CA GLY A 339 6.17 -15.79 5.01
C GLY A 339 7.27 -14.88 4.48
N HIS A 340 7.82 -14.02 5.33
CA HIS A 340 8.96 -13.17 5.02
C HIS A 340 9.62 -12.81 6.37
N LYS A 341 10.57 -11.86 6.42
CA LYS A 341 11.08 -11.42 7.72
C LYS A 341 10.00 -10.69 8.52
N PHE A 342 10.12 -10.69 9.85
CA PHE A 342 9.28 -9.88 10.71
C PHE A 342 10.16 -8.94 11.56
N PRO A 343 10.08 -7.61 11.34
CA PRO A 343 9.37 -6.93 10.25
C PRO A 343 10.10 -7.08 8.89
N THR A 344 9.35 -6.99 7.77
CA THR A 344 9.89 -6.90 6.40
C THR A 344 9.66 -5.51 5.79
N GLY A 345 10.24 -5.27 4.61
CA GLY A 345 10.04 -4.08 3.79
C GLY A 345 11.02 -2.98 4.15
N PHE A 346 10.50 -1.77 4.36
CA PHE A 346 11.33 -0.58 4.58
C PHE A 346 12.32 -0.75 5.75
N PRO A 347 13.63 -0.51 5.56
CA PRO A 347 14.68 -0.83 6.54
C PRO A 347 14.59 -0.14 7.91
N SER A 348 13.77 0.91 8.06
CA SER A 348 13.59 1.58 9.36
C SER A 348 12.66 0.82 10.30
N ARG A 349 11.96 -0.22 9.84
CA ARG A 349 11.05 -1.01 10.66
C ARG A 349 11.84 -1.84 11.66
N ARG A 350 11.39 -1.85 12.91
CA ARG A 350 12.01 -2.58 14.02
C ARG A 350 10.96 -3.28 14.85
N ALA A 351 11.31 -4.45 15.35
CA ALA A 351 10.60 -5.15 16.41
C ALA A 351 11.61 -5.47 17.51
N TRP A 352 11.18 -5.38 18.76
CA TRP A 352 12.00 -5.73 19.93
C TRP A 352 11.09 -6.36 21.00
N LEU A 353 11.70 -7.02 21.97
CA LEU A 353 11.00 -7.55 23.13
C LEU A 353 11.07 -6.55 24.28
N HIS A 354 9.91 -6.23 24.86
CA HIS A 354 9.81 -5.56 26.16
C HIS A 354 9.50 -6.63 27.21
N ILE A 355 10.42 -6.82 28.16
CA ILE A 355 10.30 -7.80 29.23
C ILE A 355 10.24 -7.06 30.56
N GLU A 356 9.16 -7.26 31.30
CA GLU A 356 8.97 -6.75 32.65
C GLU A 356 8.86 -7.91 33.66
N ALA A 357 9.65 -7.86 34.72
CA ALA A 357 9.49 -8.71 35.89
C ALA A 357 9.01 -7.87 37.07
N THR A 358 7.92 -8.30 37.70
CA THR A 358 7.30 -7.61 38.84
C THR A 358 7.32 -8.47 40.11
N ASP A 359 7.32 -7.83 41.27
CA ASP A 359 7.09 -8.50 42.55
C ASP A 359 5.59 -8.78 42.80
N TYR A 360 5.27 -9.39 43.95
CA TYR A 360 3.88 -9.70 44.33
C TYR A 360 2.98 -8.47 44.53
N GLN A 361 3.57 -7.27 44.66
CA GLN A 361 2.86 -6.00 44.75
C GLN A 361 2.76 -5.30 43.37
N LYS A 362 3.13 -5.97 42.28
CA LYS A 362 3.23 -5.43 40.93
C LYS A 362 4.25 -4.31 40.77
N ARG A 363 5.27 -4.25 41.63
CA ARG A 363 6.37 -3.30 41.47
C ARG A 363 7.41 -3.90 40.54
N THR A 364 7.81 -3.17 39.51
CA THR A 364 8.87 -3.58 38.57
C THR A 364 10.19 -3.76 39.31
N ILE A 365 10.74 -4.98 39.25
CA ILE A 365 12.05 -5.34 39.82
C ILE A 365 13.12 -5.51 38.74
N PHE A 366 12.71 -5.73 37.50
CA PHE A 366 13.55 -5.74 36.31
C PHE A 366 12.72 -5.35 35.10
N GLU A 367 13.31 -4.60 34.19
CA GLU A 367 12.70 -4.21 32.94
C GLU A 367 13.78 -4.10 31.86
N SER A 368 13.52 -4.67 30.68
CA SER A 368 14.39 -4.56 29.51
C SER A 368 13.55 -4.26 28.27
N GLY A 369 14.07 -3.38 27.40
CA GLY A 369 13.37 -2.97 26.18
C GLY A 369 12.21 -2.00 26.41
N ARG A 370 12.23 -1.24 27.51
CA ARG A 370 11.26 -0.16 27.73
C ARG A 370 11.40 0.91 26.66
N TYR A 371 10.35 1.68 26.43
CA TYR A 371 10.37 2.77 25.46
C TYR A 371 9.80 4.07 26.02
N THR A 372 10.31 5.21 25.54
CA THR A 372 9.79 6.53 25.90
C THR A 372 8.59 6.90 25.01
N PRO A 373 7.78 7.91 25.38
CA PRO A 373 6.75 8.47 24.51
C PRO A 373 7.28 8.93 23.14
N GLU A 374 8.56 9.30 23.06
CA GLU A 374 9.27 9.70 21.84
C GLU A 374 9.76 8.51 21.00
N GLY A 375 9.58 7.28 21.50
CA GLY A 375 9.94 6.04 20.80
C GLY A 375 11.40 5.60 20.98
N GLU A 376 12.13 6.19 21.92
CA GLU A 376 13.49 5.73 22.25
C GLU A 376 13.43 4.43 23.06
N ILE A 377 14.16 3.40 22.61
CA ILE A 377 14.26 2.12 23.33
C ILE A 377 15.41 2.21 24.33
N ALA A 378 15.10 1.97 25.61
CA ALA A 378 16.06 1.98 26.71
C ALA A 378 16.16 0.60 27.39
N GLY A 379 17.28 0.35 28.07
CA GLY A 379 17.47 -0.89 28.82
C GLY A 379 17.67 -2.13 27.94
N LEU A 380 18.24 -1.96 26.74
CA LEU A 380 18.81 -3.06 25.97
C LEU A 380 20.11 -3.48 26.66
N GLY A 381 20.06 -4.55 27.45
CA GLY A 381 21.18 -5.05 28.26
C GLY A 381 21.20 -6.56 28.26
#